data_AF-A0A1F8DP28-F1
#
_entry.id   AF-A0A1F8DP28-F1
#
_cell.length_a   1.000
_cell.length_b   1.000
_cell.length_c   1.000
_cell.angle_alpha   90.00
_cell.angle_beta   90.00
_cell.angle_gamma   90.00
#
_symmetry.space_group_name_H-M   'P 1'
#
loop_
_entity.id
_entity.type
_entity.pdbx_description
1 polymer ?
#
loop_
_entity_poly.entity_id
_entity_poly.type
_entity_poly.pdbx_seq_one_letter_code
_entity_poly.pdbx_strand_id
1 'polypeptide(L)'
;MSFCSFVPQKLEVKHRPELSVFPLNVLFVSFTSKNGLRIMGSATYEPDLASFKKEGGKSTMEYHNIYGGDNRILLIHNGEQWSYSGEKFVKGKLVGTAYGAEWDMFFVHLTMMGLSAGERCMFEEMV
;
A
#
# COMPACT_ATOMS: atom_id res chain seq x y z
N MET A 1 -19.87 -0.76 0.68
CA MET A 1 -18.59 -0.04 0.63
C MET A 1 -17.99 -0.35 -0.73
N SER A 2 -17.69 0.67 -1.53
CA SER A 2 -17.02 0.49 -2.82
C SER A 2 -15.55 0.87 -2.66
N PHE A 3 -14.66 0.22 -3.40
CA PHE A 3 -13.22 0.46 -3.39
C PHE A 3 -12.72 0.72 -4.81
N CYS A 4 -11.62 1.46 -4.92
CA CYS A 4 -10.87 1.64 -6.16
C CYS A 4 -9.53 0.95 -6.02
N SER A 5 -9.10 0.29 -7.09
CA SER A 5 -7.76 -0.26 -7.19
C SER A 5 -6.85 0.67 -7.97
N PHE A 6 -5.58 0.71 -7.59
CA PHE A 6 -4.55 1.53 -8.21
C PHE A 6 -3.31 0.68 -8.46
N VAL A 7 -2.65 0.94 -9.58
CA VAL A 7 -1.32 0.41 -9.86
C VAL A 7 -0.34 1.59 -9.74
N PRO A 8 0.53 1.60 -8.72
CA PRO A 8 1.47 2.69 -8.53
C PRO A 8 2.60 2.63 -9.55
N GLN A 9 3.21 3.78 -9.81
CA GLN A 9 4.48 3.86 -10.52
C GLN A 9 5.61 3.29 -9.65
N LYS A 10 6.72 2.92 -10.30
CA LYS A 10 7.93 2.45 -9.62
C LYS A 10 8.62 3.58 -8.87
N LEU A 11 9.31 3.21 -7.79
CA LEU A 11 10.16 4.12 -7.03
C LEU A 11 11.49 4.33 -7.77
N GLU A 12 11.72 5.55 -8.22
CA GLU A 12 12.95 5.92 -8.91
C GLU A 12 13.83 6.80 -8.02
N VAL A 13 14.96 6.26 -7.56
CA VAL A 13 15.95 6.98 -6.77
C VAL A 13 17.28 6.92 -7.50
N LYS A 14 17.79 8.08 -7.92
CA LYS A 14 18.96 8.22 -8.84
C LYS A 14 20.18 7.38 -8.45
N HIS A 15 20.43 7.20 -7.16
CA HIS A 15 21.60 6.48 -6.64
C HIS A 15 21.26 5.13 -5.98
N ARG A 16 20.01 4.65 -6.12
CA ARG A 16 19.52 3.41 -5.52
C ARG A 16 18.59 2.65 -6.51
N PRO A 17 19.09 2.26 -7.70
CA PRO A 17 18.27 1.63 -8.75
C PRO A 17 17.65 0.29 -8.31
N GLU A 18 18.23 -0.38 -7.32
CA GLU A 18 17.70 -1.61 -6.74
C GLU A 18 16.35 -1.42 -6.03
N LEU A 19 15.97 -0.19 -5.71
CA LEU A 19 14.67 0.14 -5.12
C LEU A 19 13.53 0.19 -6.13
N SER A 20 13.82 0.16 -7.43
CA SER A 20 12.81 0.20 -8.52
C SER A 20 11.89 -1.02 -8.58
N VAL A 21 12.18 -2.06 -7.80
CA VAL A 21 11.28 -3.19 -7.55
C VAL A 21 10.16 -2.84 -6.56
N PHE A 22 10.11 -1.62 -6.06
CA PHE A 22 9.10 -1.15 -5.12
C PHE A 22 8.37 0.09 -5.64
N PRO A 23 7.13 0.35 -5.20
CA PRO A 23 6.31 1.45 -5.70
C PRO A 23 6.71 2.80 -5.09
N LEU A 24 6.43 3.88 -5.82
CA LEU A 24 6.65 5.25 -5.35
C LEU A 24 5.88 5.52 -4.04
N ASN A 25 4.61 5.14 -4.01
CA ASN A 25 3.72 5.21 -2.85
C ASN A 25 2.58 4.20 -3.05
N VAL A 26 1.81 3.92 -1.99
CA VAL A 26 0.60 3.09 -2.08
C VAL A 26 -0.61 3.89 -1.62
N LEU A 27 -1.65 3.94 -2.45
CA LEU A 27 -2.91 4.64 -2.17
C LEU A 27 -4.04 3.64 -1.92
N PHE A 28 -4.74 3.79 -0.79
CA PHE A 28 -5.98 3.09 -0.50
C PHE A 28 -7.13 4.08 -0.53
N VAL A 29 -8.24 3.69 -1.17
CA VAL A 29 -9.47 4.48 -1.22
C VAL A 29 -10.66 3.63 -0.84
N SER A 30 -11.61 4.21 -0.12
CA SER A 30 -12.92 3.60 0.11
C SER A 30 -14.02 4.65 0.09
N PHE A 31 -15.20 4.23 -0.37
CA PHE A 31 -16.38 5.07 -0.41
C PHE A 31 -17.43 4.58 0.58
N THR A 32 -18.03 5.54 1.28
CA THR A 32 -19.22 5.35 2.08
C THR A 32 -20.25 6.41 1.74
N SER A 33 -21.48 6.25 2.22
CA SER A 33 -22.53 7.25 2.10
C SER A 33 -23.00 7.62 3.50
N LYS A 34 -23.11 8.93 3.79
CA LYS A 34 -23.61 9.45 5.06
C LYS A 34 -24.53 10.63 4.77
N ASN A 35 -25.75 10.59 5.30
CA ASN A 35 -26.77 11.64 5.10
C ASN A 35 -27.04 11.98 3.62
N GLY A 36 -27.01 10.97 2.74
CA GLY A 36 -27.20 11.16 1.29
C GLY A 36 -25.97 11.68 0.54
N LEU A 37 -24.91 12.07 1.23
CA LEU A 37 -23.63 12.48 0.63
C LEU A 37 -22.71 11.27 0.48
N ARG A 38 -22.04 11.19 -0.68
CA ARG A 38 -20.97 10.21 -0.89
C ARG A 38 -19.69 10.76 -0.29
N ILE A 39 -19.07 10.00 0.61
CA ILE A 39 -17.81 10.36 1.25
C ILE A 39 -16.73 9.42 0.71
N MET A 40 -15.64 10.01 0.24
CA MET A 40 -14.40 9.31 -0.08
C MET A 40 -13.46 9.40 1.12
N GLY A 41 -12.90 8.26 1.52
CA GLY A 41 -11.74 8.22 2.41
C GLY A 41 -10.51 7.77 1.63
N SER A 42 -9.35 8.40 1.87
CA SER A 42 -8.09 8.00 1.24
C SER A 42 -6.91 7.96 2.22
N ALA A 43 -6.02 6.96 2.08
CA ALA A 43 -4.79 6.84 2.85
C ALA A 43 -3.60 6.60 1.91
N THR A 44 -2.62 7.50 1.97
CA THR A 44 -1.36 7.39 1.22
C THR A 44 -0.27 6.88 2.14
N TYR A 45 0.49 5.91 1.65
CA TYR A 45 1.63 5.32 2.33
C TYR A 45 2.90 5.59 1.54
N GLU A 46 3.90 6.16 2.20
CA GLU A 46 5.20 6.49 1.62
C GLU A 46 6.29 5.52 2.08
N PRO A 47 7.30 5.22 1.23
CA PRO A 47 8.34 4.25 1.54
C PRO A 47 9.27 4.76 2.65
N ASP A 48 9.56 3.90 3.62
CA ASP A 48 10.72 4.08 4.49
C ASP A 48 11.94 3.43 3.86
N LEU A 49 12.78 4.24 3.21
CA LEU A 49 13.98 3.77 2.52
C LEU A 49 15.01 3.13 3.47
N ALA A 50 14.98 3.46 4.77
CA ALA A 50 15.88 2.89 5.77
C ALA A 50 15.46 1.46 6.17
N SER A 51 14.18 1.12 5.99
CA SER A 51 13.64 -0.22 6.24
C SER A 51 14.00 -1.24 5.16
N PHE A 52 14.54 -0.79 4.01
CA PHE A 52 14.87 -1.68 2.91
C PHE A 52 15.88 -2.76 3.33
N LYS A 53 15.52 -4.01 3.10
CA LYS A 53 16.39 -5.17 3.32
C LYS A 53 16.38 -6.08 2.11
N LYS A 54 17.53 -6.68 1.81
CA LYS A 54 17.67 -7.68 0.74
C LYS A 54 18.46 -8.88 1.27
N GLU A 55 17.77 -9.99 1.47
CA GLU A 55 18.32 -11.21 2.06
C GLU A 55 17.66 -12.44 1.43
N GLY A 56 18.45 -13.48 1.15
CA GLY A 56 17.93 -14.77 0.67
C GLY A 56 17.04 -14.67 -0.57
N GLY A 57 17.42 -13.87 -1.57
CA GLY A 57 16.65 -13.69 -2.81
C GLY A 57 15.38 -12.84 -2.68
N LYS A 58 15.08 -12.32 -1.48
CA LYS A 58 13.93 -11.47 -1.22
C LYS A 58 14.38 -10.04 -0.93
N SER A 59 13.59 -9.09 -1.42
CA SER A 59 13.69 -7.69 -1.01
C SER A 59 12.44 -7.34 -0.20
N THR A 60 12.60 -6.56 0.87
CA THR A 60 11.49 -6.06 1.69
C THR A 60 11.62 -4.57 1.93
N MET A 61 10.50 -3.86 2.05
CA MET A 61 10.46 -2.46 2.44
C MET A 61 9.13 -2.15 3.15
N GLU A 62 9.20 -1.36 4.21
CA GLU A 62 8.05 -0.82 4.91
C GLU A 62 7.60 0.51 4.30
N TYR A 63 6.30 0.76 4.40
CA TYR A 63 5.67 2.01 4.04
C TYR A 63 4.81 2.50 5.19
N HIS A 64 4.83 3.80 5.47
CA HIS A 64 4.07 4.40 6.57
C HIS A 64 3.01 5.36 6.07
N ASN A 65 1.88 5.36 6.76
CA ASN A 65 0.77 6.24 6.46
C ASN A 65 1.17 7.72 6.74
N ILE A 66 1.01 8.60 5.75
CA ILE A 66 1.38 10.01 5.88
C ILE A 66 0.54 10.78 6.92
N TYR A 67 -0.65 10.27 7.25
CA TYR A 67 -1.52 10.83 8.29
C TYR A 67 -1.14 10.34 9.70
N GLY A 68 -0.09 9.53 9.80
CA GLY A 68 0.49 9.00 11.03
C GLY A 68 -0.32 7.87 11.67
N GLY A 69 -0.08 7.68 12.97
CA GLY A 69 -0.53 6.49 13.70
C GLY A 69 0.35 5.27 13.42
N ASP A 70 0.07 4.18 14.11
CA ASP A 70 0.77 2.91 13.92
C ASP A 70 0.14 2.12 12.75
N ASN A 71 0.24 2.69 11.55
CA ASN A 71 -0.29 2.11 10.31
C ASN A 71 0.86 1.95 9.32
N ARG A 72 1.07 0.72 8.82
CA ARG A 72 2.17 0.41 7.90
C ARG A 72 1.79 -0.66 6.90
N ILE A 73 2.57 -0.74 5.84
CA ILE A 73 2.53 -1.84 4.87
C ILE A 73 3.93 -2.42 4.79
N LEU A 74 4.04 -3.74 4.84
CA LEU A 74 5.27 -4.44 4.47
C LEU A 74 5.11 -4.96 3.06
N LEU A 75 5.96 -4.50 2.13
CA LEU A 75 6.04 -5.04 0.78
C LEU A 75 7.22 -5.99 0.66
N ILE A 76 7.00 -7.09 -0.03
CA ILE A 76 7.97 -8.17 -0.22
C ILE A 76 8.01 -8.51 -1.71
N HIS A 77 9.19 -8.39 -2.31
CA HIS A 77 9.47 -8.87 -3.66
C HIS A 77 10.31 -10.15 -3.57
N ASN A 78 9.80 -11.25 -4.11
CA ASN A 78 10.51 -12.52 -4.23
C ASN A 78 11.21 -12.60 -5.59
N GLY A 79 12.54 -12.45 -5.60
CA GLY A 79 13.32 -12.43 -6.82
C GLY A 79 13.42 -13.78 -7.54
N GLU A 80 13.27 -14.91 -6.84
CA GLU A 80 13.36 -16.24 -7.45
C GLU A 80 12.10 -16.61 -8.23
N GLN A 81 10.93 -16.32 -7.64
CA GLN A 81 9.61 -16.59 -8.23
C GLN A 81 9.09 -15.41 -9.05
N TRP A 82 9.82 -14.29 -9.04
CA TRP A 82 9.43 -13.00 -9.61
C TRP A 82 8.00 -12.59 -9.22
N SER A 83 7.72 -12.60 -7.92
CA SER A 83 6.39 -12.36 -7.37
C SER A 83 6.39 -11.33 -6.25
N TYR A 84 5.21 -10.81 -5.93
CA TYR A 84 5.00 -9.81 -4.91
C TYR A 84 4.04 -10.33 -3.85
N SER A 85 4.33 -9.97 -2.60
CA SER A 85 3.39 -10.08 -1.49
C SER A 85 3.42 -8.81 -0.65
N GLY A 86 2.33 -8.57 0.05
CA GLY A 86 2.15 -7.37 0.86
C GLY A 86 1.27 -7.64 2.06
N GLU A 87 1.63 -7.05 3.19
CA GLU A 87 0.91 -7.14 4.44
C GLU A 87 0.53 -5.74 4.89
N LYS A 88 -0.76 -5.52 5.15
CA LYS A 88 -1.28 -4.23 5.64
C LYS A 88 -1.53 -4.33 7.14
N PHE A 89 -0.98 -3.38 7.90
CA PHE A 89 -1.14 -3.28 9.34
C PHE A 89 -1.82 -1.96 9.72
N VAL A 90 -2.80 -2.04 10.62
CA VAL A 90 -3.49 -0.88 11.20
C VAL A 90 -3.50 -1.02 12.71
N LYS A 91 -2.96 -0.02 13.42
CA LYS A 91 -2.69 -0.07 14.87
C LYS A 91 -1.90 -1.32 15.28
N GLY A 92 -0.86 -1.63 14.52
CA GLY A 92 0.01 -2.79 14.74
C GLY A 92 -0.62 -4.16 14.45
N LYS A 93 -1.89 -4.22 14.03
CA LYS A 93 -2.59 -5.47 13.71
C LYS A 93 -2.60 -5.71 12.22
N LEU A 94 -2.30 -6.95 11.80
CA LEU A 94 -2.46 -7.38 10.41
C LEU A 94 -3.94 -7.33 10.04
N VAL A 95 -4.30 -6.51 9.05
CA VAL A 95 -5.67 -6.34 8.56
C VAL A 95 -5.89 -6.90 7.17
N GLY A 96 -4.83 -7.23 6.44
CA GLY A 96 -4.94 -7.84 5.12
C GLY A 96 -3.59 -8.26 4.54
N THR A 97 -3.67 -9.20 3.60
CA THR A 97 -2.52 -9.73 2.86
C THR A 97 -2.88 -9.80 1.38
N ALA A 98 -1.96 -9.43 0.49
CA ALA A 98 -2.11 -9.61 -0.95
C ALA A 98 -0.91 -10.36 -1.53
N TYR A 99 -1.18 -11.07 -2.62
CA TYR A 99 -0.17 -11.74 -3.43
C TYR A 99 -0.48 -11.51 -4.91
N GLY A 100 0.56 -11.42 -5.74
CA GLY A 100 0.44 -11.38 -7.18
C GLY A 100 1.74 -11.83 -7.86
N ALA A 101 1.60 -12.57 -8.95
CA ALA A 101 2.72 -13.01 -9.78
C ALA A 101 3.31 -11.86 -10.62
N GLU A 102 2.59 -10.76 -10.76
CA GLU A 102 2.99 -9.61 -11.56
C GLU A 102 2.63 -8.31 -10.81
N TRP A 103 3.28 -7.22 -11.20
CA TRP A 103 3.12 -5.90 -10.59
C TRP A 103 1.65 -5.45 -10.53
N ASP A 104 1.00 -5.42 -11.69
CA ASP A 104 -0.37 -4.91 -11.82
C ASP A 104 -1.35 -5.76 -11.03
N MET A 105 -1.26 -7.10 -11.15
CA MET A 105 -2.10 -8.03 -10.40
C MET A 105 -1.93 -7.82 -8.89
N PHE A 106 -0.69 -7.76 -8.42
CA PHE A 106 -0.39 -7.57 -7.01
C PHE A 106 -0.99 -6.26 -6.48
N PHE A 107 -0.74 -5.15 -7.17
CA PHE A 107 -1.20 -3.85 -6.69
C PHE A 107 -2.71 -3.66 -6.81
N VAL A 108 -3.35 -4.27 -7.82
CA VAL A 108 -4.81 -4.33 -7.88
C VAL A 108 -5.35 -5.03 -6.63
N HIS A 109 -4.84 -6.22 -6.30
CA HIS A 109 -5.29 -6.96 -5.10
C HIS A 109 -4.97 -6.21 -3.80
N LEU A 110 -3.77 -5.64 -3.68
CA LEU A 110 -3.36 -4.90 -2.50
C LEU A 110 -4.27 -3.70 -2.26
N THR A 111 -4.41 -2.83 -3.25
CA THR A 111 -5.18 -1.58 -3.11
C THR A 111 -6.69 -1.82 -3.02
N MET A 112 -7.19 -2.94 -3.57
CA MET A 112 -8.58 -3.37 -3.44
C MET A 112 -9.03 -3.58 -1.99
N MET A 113 -8.09 -3.80 -1.05
CA MET A 113 -8.42 -3.87 0.38
C MET A 113 -9.08 -2.60 0.91
N GLY A 114 -8.86 -1.45 0.26
CA GLY A 114 -9.39 -0.17 0.70
C GLY A 114 -8.92 0.22 2.11
N LEU A 115 -9.73 0.99 2.82
CA LEU A 115 -9.45 1.46 4.18
C LEU A 115 -10.01 0.49 5.22
N SER A 116 -9.28 0.33 6.33
CA SER A 116 -9.70 -0.47 7.48
C SER A 116 -10.13 0.40 8.66
N ALA A 117 -10.95 -0.14 9.55
CA ALA A 117 -11.41 0.59 10.72
C ALA A 117 -10.25 1.03 11.63
N GLY A 118 -10.21 2.32 11.97
CA GLY A 118 -9.16 2.90 12.82
C GLY A 118 -7.89 3.32 12.09
N GLU A 119 -7.82 3.09 10.78
CA GLU A 119 -6.79 3.66 9.92
C GLU A 119 -6.98 5.18 9.84
N ARG A 120 -5.88 5.94 9.88
CA ARG A 120 -5.94 7.38 9.65
C ARG A 120 -6.01 7.64 8.14
N CYS A 121 -6.93 8.50 7.74
CA CYS A 121 -7.17 8.83 6.34
C CYS A 121 -7.66 10.28 6.22
N MET A 122 -7.56 10.82 5.01
CA MET A 122 -8.27 12.04 4.62
C MET A 122 -9.71 11.68 4.24
N PHE A 123 -10.67 12.54 4.56
CA PHE A 123 -12.05 12.43 4.11
C PHE A 123 -12.39 13.60 3.20
N GLU A 124 -13.08 13.30 2.10
CA GLU A 124 -13.58 14.28 1.14
C GLU A 124 -15.05 13.97 0.81
N GLU A 125 -15.87 15.02 0.79
CA GLU A 125 -17.25 14.93 0.31
C GLU A 125 -17.25 15.01 -1.22
N MET A 126 -17.87 14.01 -1.86
CA MET A 126 -18.02 13.96 -3.30
C MET A 126 -19.38 14.59 -3.65
N VAL A 127 -19.35 15.76 -4.29
CA VAL A 127 -20.54 16.47 -4.81
C VAL A 127 -21.01 15.82 -6.11
#